data_AF-A0A848N2S9-F1
#
_entry.id   AF-A0A848N2S9-F1
#
_cell.length_a   1.000
_cell.length_b   1.000
_cell.length_c   1.000
_cell.angle_alpha   90.00
_cell.angle_beta   90.00
_cell.angle_gamma   90.00
#
_symmetry.space_group_name_H-M   'P 1'
#
loop_
_entity.id
_entity.type
_entity.pdbx_description
1 polymer ?
#
loop_
_entity_poly.entity_id
_entity_poly.type
_entity_poly.pdbx_seq_one_letter_code
_entity_poly.pdbx_strand_id
1 'polypeptide(L)'
;MKKKVFKYKFVYWLILSINIFLFISFLIGLINRIETDNFNNLIDIFSFIAIILICILSLSSLIMFFIKNKNSIITFSAVLFLILLIITFFLFYSLFIIKDFGENFTDFYTVPLVYGIILGILFITNYFKFRKDFNEFEIEEIGQKQD
;
A
#
# COMPACT_ATOMS: atom_id res chain seq x y z
N MET A 1 12.18 21.40 15.82
CA MET A 1 11.77 21.09 14.43
C MET A 1 10.58 20.13 14.45
N LYS A 2 9.46 20.48 13.81
CA LYS A 2 8.32 19.56 13.62
C LYS A 2 8.81 18.37 12.76
N LYS A 3 8.72 17.13 13.25
CA LYS A 3 9.02 15.94 12.43
C LYS A 3 7.99 15.90 11.28
N LYS A 4 8.45 15.86 10.04
CA LYS A 4 7.62 15.78 8.83
C LYS A 4 7.98 14.50 8.07
N VAL A 5 6.96 13.83 7.53
CA VAL A 5 7.10 12.61 6.71
C VAL A 5 6.95 12.93 5.23
N PHE A 6 5.99 13.78 4.87
CA PHE A 6 5.76 14.27 3.50
C PHE A 6 5.94 15.77 3.41
N LYS A 7 6.21 16.25 2.18
CA LYS A 7 6.28 17.67 1.84
C LYS A 7 4.94 18.38 2.02
N TYR A 8 3.83 17.71 1.63
CA TYR A 8 2.49 18.29 1.68
C TYR A 8 1.62 17.59 2.73
N LYS A 9 0.90 18.38 3.54
CA LYS A 9 -0.03 17.87 4.57
C LYS A 9 -1.16 17.04 3.96
N PHE A 10 -1.68 17.45 2.81
CA PHE A 10 -2.73 16.69 2.11
C PHE A 10 -2.26 15.29 1.72
N VAL A 11 -1.05 15.14 1.18
CA VAL A 11 -0.47 13.84 0.81
C VAL A 11 -0.34 12.93 2.05
N TYR A 12 0.07 13.49 3.19
CA TYR A 12 0.12 12.74 4.45
C TYR A 12 -1.25 12.15 4.81
N TRP A 13 -2.32 12.96 4.78
CA TRP A 13 -3.66 12.49 5.11
C TRP A 13 -4.18 11.47 4.09
N LEU A 14 -3.94 11.70 2.80
CA LEU A 14 -4.31 10.76 1.74
C LEU A 14 -3.66 9.39 1.94
N ILE A 15 -2.35 9.35 2.17
CA ILE A 15 -1.61 8.10 2.39
C ILE A 15 -2.04 7.42 3.70
N LEU A 16 -2.26 8.20 4.77
CA LEU A 16 -2.75 7.66 6.04
C LEU A 16 -4.14 7.00 5.86
N SER A 17 -5.07 7.67 5.17
CA SER A 17 -6.40 7.13 4.88
C SER A 17 -6.33 5.85 4.04
N ILE A 18 -5.51 5.83 2.99
CA ILE A 18 -5.33 4.63 2.16
C ILE A 18 -4.79 3.47 3.01
N ASN A 19 -3.80 3.72 3.86
CA ASN A 19 -3.23 2.67 4.71
C ASN A 19 -4.25 2.15 5.73
N ILE A 20 -5.13 3.00 6.27
CA ILE A 20 -6.24 2.57 7.14
C ILE A 20 -7.20 1.65 6.36
N PHE A 21 -7.60 2.04 5.15
CA PHE A 21 -8.48 1.21 4.31
C PHE A 21 -7.84 -0.13 3.97
N LEU A 22 -6.56 -0.14 3.61
CA LEU A 22 -5.81 -1.36 3.35
C LEU A 22 -5.78 -2.25 4.60
N PHE A 23 -5.40 -1.71 5.76
CA PHE A 23 -5.36 -2.46 7.01
C PHE A 23 -6.68 -3.14 7.32
N ILE A 24 -7.79 -2.39 7.28
CA ILE A 24 -9.13 -2.93 7.56
C ILE A 24 -9.51 -4.00 6.55
N SER A 25 -9.27 -3.78 5.25
CA SER A 25 -9.62 -4.74 4.19
C SER A 25 -8.88 -6.07 4.36
N PHE A 26 -7.57 -6.02 4.62
CA PHE A 26 -6.77 -7.23 4.85
C PHE A 26 -7.09 -7.89 6.19
N LEU A 27 -7.45 -7.13 7.22
CA LEU A 27 -7.89 -7.68 8.50
C LEU A 27 -9.19 -8.47 8.36
N ILE A 28 -10.17 -7.93 7.61
CA ILE A 28 -11.40 -8.66 7.27
C ILE A 28 -11.07 -9.93 6.49
N GLY A 29 -10.19 -9.85 5.49
CA GLY A 29 -9.73 -11.01 4.73
C GLY A 29 -9.07 -12.07 5.62
N LEU A 30 -8.28 -11.65 6.61
CA LEU A 30 -7.65 -12.53 7.59
C LEU A 30 -8.69 -13.24 8.48
N ILE A 31 -9.65 -12.50 9.03
CA ILE A 31 -10.71 -13.05 9.90
C ILE A 31 -11.53 -14.07 9.11
N ASN A 32 -12.00 -13.72 7.92
CA ASN A 32 -12.77 -14.63 7.07
C ASN A 32 -11.98 -15.90 6.74
N ARG A 33 -10.65 -15.79 6.55
CA ARG A 33 -9.82 -16.95 6.25
C ARG A 33 -9.62 -17.87 7.45
N ILE A 34 -9.51 -17.30 8.65
CA ILE A 34 -9.44 -18.07 9.90
C ILE A 34 -10.77 -18.79 10.15
N GLU A 35 -11.91 -18.13 9.95
CA GLU A 35 -13.23 -18.72 10.18
C GLU A 35 -13.56 -19.86 9.23
N THR A 36 -13.06 -19.81 8.00
CA THR A 36 -13.36 -20.82 6.97
C THR A 36 -12.43 -22.03 7.00
N ASP A 37 -11.32 -21.98 7.76
CA ASP A 37 -10.31 -23.03 8.00
C ASP A 37 -9.93 -23.91 6.79
N ASN A 38 -9.96 -23.33 5.59
CA ASN A 38 -9.68 -24.03 4.35
C ASN A 38 -8.20 -23.85 3.96
N PHE A 39 -7.34 -24.68 4.56
CA PHE A 39 -5.90 -24.78 4.24
C PHE A 39 -5.60 -26.06 3.47
N ASN A 40 -6.35 -26.29 2.39
CA ASN A 40 -6.32 -27.57 1.68
C ASN A 40 -5.05 -27.73 0.82
N ASN A 41 -4.46 -26.62 0.35
CA ASN A 41 -3.30 -26.65 -0.55
C ASN A 41 -2.20 -25.66 -0.15
N LEU A 42 -0.99 -25.85 -0.68
CA LEU A 42 0.17 -24.96 -0.45
C LEU A 42 -0.10 -23.49 -0.84
N ILE A 43 -0.94 -23.27 -1.85
CA ILE A 43 -1.33 -21.93 -2.31
C ILE A 43 -2.19 -21.22 -1.27
N ASP A 44 -3.07 -21.97 -0.60
CA ASP A 44 -3.90 -21.45 0.48
C ASP A 44 -3.02 -20.97 1.64
N ILE A 45 -2.04 -21.79 2.03
CA ILE A 45 -1.06 -21.45 3.08
C ILE A 45 -0.23 -20.23 2.68
N PHE A 46 0.28 -20.19 1.44
CA PHE A 46 1.05 -19.06 0.91
C PHE A 46 0.23 -17.75 0.97
N SER A 47 -1.01 -17.80 0.49
CA SER A 47 -1.90 -16.63 0.47
C SER A 47 -2.22 -16.13 1.88
N PHE A 48 -2.43 -17.03 2.83
CA PHE A 48 -2.69 -16.70 4.22
C PHE A 48 -1.49 -16.04 4.89
N ILE A 49 -0.29 -16.60 4.72
CA ILE A 49 0.96 -15.99 5.22
C ILE A 49 1.14 -14.58 4.64
N ALA A 50 0.85 -14.42 3.35
CA ALA A 50 0.98 -13.14 2.67
C ALA A 50 -0.02 -12.09 3.23
N ILE A 51 -1.27 -12.47 3.50
CA ILE A 51 -2.28 -11.62 4.15
C ILE A 51 -1.80 -11.20 5.55
N ILE A 52 -1.28 -12.14 6.36
CA ILE A 52 -0.74 -11.85 7.69
C ILE A 52 0.40 -10.82 7.60
N LEU A 53 1.35 -11.01 6.68
CA LEU A 53 2.47 -10.10 6.49
C LEU A 53 1.98 -8.69 6.10
N ILE A 54 0.99 -8.59 5.21
CA ILE A 54 0.40 -7.30 4.83
C ILE A 54 -0.25 -6.64 6.04
N CYS A 55 -1.05 -7.36 6.83
CA CYS A 55 -1.69 -6.82 8.04
C CYS A 55 -0.65 -6.26 9.02
N ILE A 56 0.39 -7.02 9.33
CA ILE A 56 1.45 -6.61 10.27
C ILE A 56 2.20 -5.39 9.75
N LEU A 57 2.62 -5.40 8.49
CA LEU A 57 3.36 -4.29 7.88
C LEU A 57 2.50 -3.03 7.74
N SER A 58 1.22 -3.18 7.39
CA SER A 58 0.27 -2.08 7.29
C SER A 58 0.03 -1.44 8.66
N LEU A 59 -0.21 -2.24 9.71
CA LEU A 59 -0.32 -1.75 11.09
C LEU A 59 0.95 -1.05 11.57
N SER A 60 2.12 -1.66 11.31
CA SER A 60 3.42 -1.07 11.64
C SER A 60 3.61 0.28 10.95
N SER A 61 3.28 0.35 9.65
CA SER A 61 3.33 1.58 8.88
C SER A 61 2.37 2.65 9.41
N LEU A 62 1.13 2.29 9.79
CA LEU A 62 0.17 3.19 10.42
C LEU A 62 0.73 3.80 11.72
N ILE A 63 1.23 2.96 12.63
CA ILE A 63 1.86 3.41 13.87
C ILE A 63 3.02 4.37 13.56
N MET A 64 3.86 4.02 12.58
CA MET A 64 4.98 4.85 12.14
C MET A 64 4.53 6.21 11.56
N PHE A 65 3.41 6.26 10.84
CA PHE A 65 2.85 7.53 10.36
C PHE A 65 2.39 8.41 11.52
N PHE A 66 1.68 7.86 12.52
CA PHE A 66 1.24 8.61 13.70
C PHE A 66 2.40 9.21 14.51
N ILE A 67 3.48 8.45 14.72
CA ILE A 67 4.70 8.95 15.40
C ILE A 67 5.62 9.77 14.49
N LYS A 68 5.23 9.95 13.22
CA LYS A 68 5.99 10.66 12.16
C LYS A 68 7.41 10.15 11.98
N ASN A 69 7.57 8.83 11.98
CA ASN A 69 8.85 8.17 11.71
C ASN A 69 9.15 8.20 10.20
N LYS A 70 10.39 8.55 9.83
CA LYS A 70 10.86 8.54 8.43
C LYS A 70 10.74 7.18 7.75
N ASN A 71 10.79 6.09 8.53
CA ASN A 71 10.67 4.72 8.01
C ASN A 71 9.24 4.37 7.59
N SER A 72 8.22 5.16 7.98
CA SER A 72 6.81 4.95 7.58
C SER A 72 6.62 4.84 6.07
N ILE A 73 7.34 5.65 5.30
CA ILE A 73 7.31 5.63 3.83
C ILE A 73 7.86 4.32 3.27
N ILE A 74 8.96 3.83 3.84
CA ILE A 74 9.62 2.61 3.40
C ILE A 74 8.73 1.41 3.73
N THR A 75 8.21 1.33 4.95
CA THR A 75 7.30 0.25 5.36
C THR A 75 6.00 0.27 4.57
N PHE A 76 5.42 1.45 4.30
CA PHE A 76 4.24 1.57 3.44
C PHE A 76 4.51 1.12 2.00
N SER A 77 5.65 1.54 1.43
CA SER A 77 6.05 1.13 0.08
C SER A 77 6.26 -0.39 0.00
N ALA A 78 6.80 -1.01 1.05
CA ALA A 78 6.94 -2.46 1.14
C ALA A 78 5.58 -3.18 1.17
N VAL A 79 4.57 -2.63 1.87
CA VAL A 79 3.19 -3.15 1.84
C VAL A 79 2.65 -3.15 0.41
N LEU A 80 2.73 -2.01 -0.29
CA LEU A 80 2.25 -1.88 -1.66
C LEU A 80 2.98 -2.83 -2.62
N PHE A 81 4.30 -2.99 -2.45
CA PHE A 81 5.09 -3.93 -3.24
C PHE A 81 4.69 -5.39 -2.97
N LEU A 82 4.42 -5.75 -1.73
CA LEU A 82 3.96 -7.09 -1.36
C LEU A 82 2.59 -7.38 -1.99
N ILE A 83 1.67 -6.40 -2.00
CA ILE A 83 0.38 -6.51 -2.69
C ILE A 83 0.59 -6.74 -4.20
N LEU A 84 1.47 -5.98 -4.85
CA LEU A 84 1.80 -6.17 -6.27
C LEU A 84 2.34 -7.58 -6.54
N LEU A 85 3.22 -8.10 -5.67
CA LEU A 85 3.81 -9.42 -5.82
C LEU A 85 2.73 -10.50 -5.75
N ILE A 86 1.80 -10.40 -4.80
CA ILE A 86 0.69 -11.34 -4.64
C ILE A 86 -0.24 -11.31 -5.85
N ILE A 87 -0.65 -10.13 -6.31
CA ILE A 87 -1.50 -9.99 -7.51
C ILE A 87 -0.79 -10.63 -8.71
N THR A 88 0.50 -10.36 -8.86
CA THR A 88 1.32 -10.93 -9.95
C THR A 88 1.35 -12.44 -9.86
N PHE A 89 1.63 -13.01 -8.68
CA PHE A 89 1.66 -14.45 -8.47
C PHE A 89 0.33 -15.11 -8.85
N PHE A 90 -0.81 -14.57 -8.36
CA PHE A 90 -2.12 -15.13 -8.66
C PHE A 90 -2.52 -14.99 -10.13
N LEU A 91 -2.11 -13.91 -10.79
CA LEU A 91 -2.33 -13.73 -12.21
C LEU A 91 -1.53 -14.74 -13.04
N PHE A 92 -0.25 -14.95 -12.72
CA PHE A 92 0.55 -16.01 -13.34
C PHE A 92 -0.06 -17.40 -13.08
N TYR A 93 -0.49 -17.66 -11.84
CA TYR A 93 -1.14 -18.93 -11.50
C TYR A 93 -2.41 -19.19 -12.32
N SER A 94 -3.28 -18.19 -12.42
CA SER A 94 -4.51 -18.29 -13.21
C SER A 94 -4.24 -18.46 -14.71
N LEU A 95 -3.34 -17.68 -15.30
CA LEU A 95 -3.03 -17.76 -16.75
C LEU A 95 -2.34 -19.06 -17.15
N PHE A 96 -1.36 -19.52 -16.38
CA PHE A 96 -0.48 -20.62 -16.81
C PHE A 96 -0.89 -21.98 -16.23
N ILE A 97 -1.45 -22.01 -15.02
CA ILE A 97 -1.76 -23.28 -14.32
C ILE A 97 -3.24 -23.62 -14.45
N ILE A 98 -4.14 -22.72 -14.02
CA ILE A 98 -5.58 -22.98 -14.13
C ILE A 98 -6.02 -22.85 -15.60
N LYS A 99 -5.38 -21.96 -16.37
CA LYS A 99 -5.76 -21.58 -17.75
C LYS A 99 -7.20 -21.07 -17.84
N ASP A 100 -7.65 -20.46 -16.75
CA ASP A 100 -8.99 -19.91 -16.59
C ASP A 100 -8.83 -18.50 -16.05
N PHE A 101 -8.63 -17.55 -16.98
CA PHE A 101 -8.45 -16.14 -16.68
C PHE A 101 -9.47 -15.33 -17.47
N GLY A 102 -10.35 -14.64 -16.74
CA GLY A 102 -11.32 -13.71 -17.29
C GLY A 102 -12.47 -14.43 -17.99
N GLU A 103 -13.48 -14.85 -17.22
CA GLU A 103 -14.77 -15.24 -17.79
C GLU A 103 -15.44 -14.04 -18.47
N ASN A 104 -15.17 -12.82 -17.99
CA ASN A 104 -15.71 -11.58 -18.51
C ASN A 104 -14.63 -10.68 -19.12
N PHE A 105 -14.95 -10.04 -20.25
CA PHE A 105 -14.07 -9.08 -20.92
C PHE A 105 -13.61 -7.93 -20.02
N THR A 106 -14.39 -7.61 -19.00
CA THR A 106 -14.06 -6.59 -17.99
C THR A 106 -12.82 -6.95 -17.17
N ASP A 107 -12.57 -8.23 -16.89
CA ASP A 107 -11.48 -8.68 -16.03
C ASP A 107 -10.10 -8.32 -16.61
N PHE A 108 -10.01 -8.27 -17.94
CA PHE A 108 -8.82 -7.85 -18.67
C PHE A 108 -8.46 -6.37 -18.44
N TYR A 109 -9.44 -5.51 -18.11
CA TYR A 109 -9.19 -4.10 -17.81
C TYR A 109 -9.03 -3.84 -16.33
N THR A 110 -9.70 -4.60 -15.47
CA THR A 110 -9.67 -4.42 -14.02
C THR A 110 -8.26 -4.63 -13.48
N VAL A 111 -7.54 -5.64 -13.99
CA VAL A 111 -6.19 -5.96 -13.52
C VAL A 111 -5.20 -4.80 -13.80
N PRO A 112 -5.00 -4.33 -15.05
CA PRO A 112 -4.11 -3.19 -15.32
C PRO A 112 -4.46 -1.94 -14.50
N LEU A 113 -5.76 -1.70 -14.28
CA LEU A 113 -6.23 -0.57 -13.48
C LEU A 113 -5.75 -0.69 -12.02
N VAL A 114 -5.87 -1.86 -11.39
CA VAL A 114 -5.39 -2.09 -10.03
C VAL A 114 -3.87 -1.88 -9.93
N TYR A 115 -3.09 -2.38 -10.90
CA TYR A 115 -1.65 -2.09 -10.97
C TYR A 115 -1.37 -0.60 -11.08
N GLY A 116 -2.10 0.11 -11.95
CA GLY A 116 -1.97 1.55 -12.14
C GLY A 116 -2.24 2.35 -10.86
N ILE A 117 -3.27 1.98 -10.10
CA ILE A 117 -3.57 2.59 -8.80
C ILE A 117 -2.41 2.38 -7.83
N ILE A 118 -1.93 1.14 -7.66
CA ILE A 118 -0.87 0.85 -6.69
C ILE A 118 0.44 1.54 -7.08
N LEU A 119 0.81 1.52 -8.36
CA LEU A 119 1.99 2.23 -8.87
C LEU A 119 1.85 3.75 -8.72
N GLY A 120 0.65 4.30 -8.94
CA GLY A 120 0.37 5.72 -8.71
C GLY A 120 0.54 6.10 -7.24
N ILE A 121 0.06 5.29 -6.31
CA ILE A 121 0.24 5.51 -4.87
C ILE A 121 1.73 5.41 -4.50
N LEU A 122 2.45 4.41 -5.02
CA LEU A 122 3.91 4.28 -4.83
C LEU A 122 4.66 5.50 -5.33
N PHE A 123 4.28 6.02 -6.51
CA PHE A 123 4.86 7.22 -7.08
C PHE A 123 4.62 8.44 -6.18
N ILE A 124 3.38 8.72 -5.80
CA ILE A 124 3.00 9.84 -4.92
C ILE A 124 3.78 9.75 -3.59
N THR A 125 3.82 8.55 -3.00
CA THR A 125 4.51 8.31 -1.72
C THR A 125 6.00 8.62 -1.82
N ASN A 126 6.67 8.18 -2.89
CA ASN A 126 8.11 8.36 -3.04
C ASN A 126 8.52 9.73 -3.58
N TYR A 127 7.68 10.35 -4.39
CA TYR A 127 7.92 11.68 -4.98
C TYR A 127 7.77 12.78 -3.93
N PHE A 128 6.70 12.73 -3.13
CA PHE A 128 6.41 13.78 -2.13
C PHE A 128 6.99 13.50 -0.73
N LYS A 129 7.88 12.51 -0.60
CA LYS A 129 8.59 12.27 0.67
C LYS A 129 9.37 13.51 1.08
N PHE A 130 9.35 13.84 2.37
CA PHE A 130 10.09 14.99 2.88
C PHE A 130 11.61 14.74 2.73
N ARG A 131 12.26 15.54 1.89
CA ARG A 131 13.72 15.60 1.80
C ARG A 131 14.18 16.79 2.63
N LYS A 132 15.24 16.61 3.42
CA LYS A 132 15.73 17.63 4.35
C LYS A 132 16.48 18.79 3.66
N ASP A 133 16.36 18.92 2.33
CA ASP A 133 17.08 19.93 1.56
C ASP A 133 16.44 21.31 1.68
N PHE A 134 17.31 22.30 1.87
CA PHE A 134 17.08 23.58 2.52
C PHE A 134 16.24 24.62 1.74
N ASN A 135 15.74 24.32 0.55
CA ASN A 135 15.15 25.33 -0.34
C ASN A 135 13.70 25.05 -0.78
N GLU A 136 13.00 24.09 -0.16
CA GLU A 136 11.59 23.87 -0.46
C GLU A 136 10.70 24.68 0.48
N PHE A 137 10.49 25.95 0.14
CA PHE A 137 9.41 26.75 0.73
C PHE A 137 8.08 26.03 0.51
N GLU A 138 7.30 25.85 1.58
CA GLU A 138 5.92 25.37 1.48
C GLU A 138 5.10 26.38 0.65
N ILE A 139 4.05 25.94 -0.04
CA ILE A 139 3.13 26.88 -0.73
C ILE A 139 2.54 27.89 0.26
N GLU A 140 2.46 27.53 1.54
CA GLU A 140 2.08 28.40 2.65
C GLU A 140 3.15 29.47 3.01
N GLU A 141 4.41 29.27 2.61
CA GLU A 141 5.53 30.20 2.82
C GLU A 141 5.85 31.04 1.57
N ILE A 142 5.26 30.71 0.41
CA ILE A 142 5.38 31.53 -0.81
C ILE A 142 4.64 32.85 -0.58
N GLY A 143 5.40 33.93 -0.36
CA GLY A 143 4.89 35.28 -0.13
C GLY A 143 4.91 35.74 1.34
N GLN A 144 5.33 34.87 2.28
CA GLN A 144 5.63 35.32 3.64
C GLN A 144 7.04 35.93 3.66
N LYS A 145 7.13 37.25 3.86
CA LYS A 145 8.41 37.89 4.17
C LYS A 145 8.88 37.36 5.52
N GLN A 146 10.07 36.78 5.53
CA GLN A 146 10.80 36.51 6.76
C GLN A 146 11.24 37.86 7.31
N ASP A 147 10.57 38.33 8.35
CA ASP A 147 11.08 39.39 9.23
C ASP A 147 12.16 38.83 10.16
#